data_AF-A0A955D3K1-F1
#
_entry.id   AF-A0A955D3K1-F1
#
_cell.length_a   1.000
_cell.length_b   1.000
_cell.length_c   1.000
_cell.angle_alpha   90.00
_cell.angle_beta   90.00
_cell.angle_gamma   90.00
#
_symmetry.space_group_name_H-M   'P 1'
#
loop_
_entity.id
_entity.type
_entity.pdbx_description
1 polymer ?
#
loop_
_entity_poly.entity_id
_entity_poly.type
_entity_poly.pdbx_seq_one_letter_code
_entity_poly.pdbx_strand_id
1 'polypeptide(L)'
;MSTTCPAPRSKVIDLYFMEHRAKLIDLAAFLDRLDRAADDTHGDDFRVVALRQAIAILLDGQPDRARRVLDHFSDHTTEPIPTAPMKGALGAVDPRGG
;
A
#
# COMPACT_ATOMS: atom_id res chain seq x y z
N MET A 1 -5.40 25.79 -0.99
CA MET A 1 -6.31 25.94 -2.14
C MET A 1 -6.97 24.60 -2.38
N SER A 2 -8.30 24.54 -2.45
CA SER A 2 -9.01 23.27 -2.70
C SER A 2 -8.92 22.94 -4.19
N THR A 3 -8.03 22.04 -4.58
CA THR A 3 -7.86 21.62 -5.97
C THR A 3 -8.96 20.64 -6.35
N THR A 4 -9.97 21.11 -7.09
CA THR A 4 -11.05 20.25 -7.58
C THR A 4 -10.63 19.52 -8.85
N CYS A 5 -11.03 18.25 -8.99
CA CYS A 5 -10.85 17.51 -10.24
C CYS A 5 -11.60 18.22 -11.39
N PRO A 6 -10.97 18.47 -12.55
CA PRO A 6 -11.65 19.07 -13.69
C PRO A 6 -12.77 18.20 -14.28
N ALA A 7 -12.75 16.89 -14.04
CA ALA A 7 -13.77 15.96 -14.54
C ALA A 7 -14.99 15.90 -13.61
N PRO A 8 -16.22 15.81 -14.14
CA PRO A 8 -17.40 15.52 -13.34
C PRO A 8 -17.27 14.18 -12.59
N ARG A 9 -17.89 14.09 -11.41
CA ARG A 9 -17.85 12.90 -10.55
C ARG A 9 -18.24 11.61 -11.28
N SER A 10 -19.30 11.64 -12.08
CA SER A 10 -19.75 10.49 -12.86
C SER A 10 -18.68 10.00 -13.84
N LYS A 11 -17.99 10.93 -14.52
CA LYS A 11 -16.93 10.58 -15.46
C LYS A 11 -15.74 9.92 -14.77
N VAL A 12 -15.37 10.39 -13.59
CA VAL A 12 -14.33 9.76 -12.76
C VAL A 12 -14.74 8.33 -12.40
N ILE A 13 -15.99 8.14 -11.97
CA ILE A 13 -16.52 6.80 -11.65
C ILE A 13 -16.45 5.88 -12.88
N ASP A 14 -16.99 6.32 -14.02
CA ASP A 14 -17.04 5.50 -15.25
C ASP A 14 -15.65 5.08 -15.74
N LEU A 15 -14.66 5.98 -15.63
CA LEU A 15 -13.29 5.70 -16.07
C LEU A 15 -12.60 4.66 -15.19
N TYR A 16 -12.85 4.67 -13.89
CA TYR A 16 -11.99 3.98 -12.92
C TYR A 16 -12.68 2.82 -12.20
N PHE A 17 -14.01 2.80 -12.10
CA PHE A 17 -14.71 1.88 -11.22
C PHE A 17 -14.40 0.40 -11.51
N MET A 18 -14.45 0.00 -12.78
CA MET A 18 -14.25 -1.41 -13.15
C MET A 18 -12.83 -1.91 -12.86
N GLU A 19 -11.82 -1.07 -13.13
CA GLU A 19 -10.42 -1.40 -12.83
C GLU A 19 -10.19 -1.52 -11.32
N HIS A 20 -10.72 -0.58 -10.52
CA HIS A 20 -10.53 -0.60 -9.06
C HIS A 20 -11.32 -1.74 -8.40
N ARG A 21 -12.49 -2.09 -8.94
CA ARG A 21 -13.24 -3.28 -8.52
C ARG A 21 -12.41 -4.54 -8.73
N ALA A 22 -11.73 -4.68 -9.87
CA ALA A 22 -10.86 -5.84 -10.12
C ALA A 22 -9.69 -5.88 -9.12
N LYS A 23 -9.00 -4.75 -8.91
CA LYS A 23 -7.90 -4.64 -7.93
C LYS A 23 -8.33 -5.01 -6.51
N LEU A 24 -9.54 -4.63 -6.09
CA LEU A 24 -10.08 -5.01 -4.78
C LEU A 24 -10.29 -6.53 -4.66
N ILE A 25 -10.79 -7.18 -5.70
CA ILE A 25 -10.98 -8.64 -5.73
C ILE A 25 -9.63 -9.35 -5.70
N ASP A 26 -8.66 -8.87 -6.49
CA ASP A 26 -7.31 -9.45 -6.51
C ASP A 26 -6.63 -9.35 -5.15
N LEU A 27 -6.77 -8.21 -4.48
CA LEU A 27 -6.25 -8.00 -3.13
C LEU A 27 -6.92 -8.92 -2.10
N ALA A 28 -8.25 -9.04 -2.14
CA ALA A 28 -8.98 -9.96 -1.26
C ALA A 28 -8.54 -11.41 -1.48
N ALA A 29 -8.44 -11.86 -2.73
CA ALA A 29 -8.00 -13.20 -3.06
C ALA A 29 -6.54 -13.47 -2.66
N PHE A 30 -5.67 -12.46 -2.64
CA PHE A 30 -4.33 -12.58 -2.09
C PHE A 30 -4.35 -12.82 -0.57
N LEU A 31 -5.14 -12.03 0.17
CA LEU A 31 -5.30 -12.18 1.61
C LEU A 31 -5.90 -13.55 1.97
N ASP A 32 -6.93 -14.01 1.25
CA ASP A 32 -7.53 -15.34 1.43
C ASP A 32 -6.55 -16.50 1.18
N ARG A 33 -5.52 -16.29 0.35
CA ARG A 33 -4.46 -17.28 0.11
C ARG A 33 -3.43 -17.26 1.23
N LEU A 34 -3.07 -16.08 1.74
CA LEU A 34 -2.20 -15.95 2.91
C LEU A 34 -2.80 -16.63 4.13
N ASP A 35 -4.08 -16.38 4.42
CA ASP A 35 -4.76 -16.96 5.58
C ASP A 35 -4.88 -18.49 5.52
N ARG A 36 -4.73 -19.09 4.33
CA ARG A 36 -4.75 -20.55 4.11
C ARG A 36 -3.36 -21.16 3.90
N ALA A 37 -2.31 -20.35 3.82
CA ALA A 37 -0.96 -20.85 3.67
C ALA A 37 -0.52 -21.56 4.96
N ALA A 38 0.39 -22.53 4.82
CA ALA A 38 1.05 -23.09 5.99
C ALA A 38 1.90 -22.00 6.65
N ASP A 39 1.93 -21.97 7.97
CA ASP A 39 2.78 -21.03 8.69
C ASP A 39 4.25 -21.46 8.54
N ASP A 40 4.95 -20.82 7.62
CA ASP A 40 6.39 -20.97 7.38
C ASP A 40 7.18 -19.71 7.77
N THR A 41 6.47 -18.71 8.30
CA THR A 41 7.01 -17.42 8.74
C THR A 41 7.07 -17.35 10.26
N HIS A 42 8.14 -16.81 10.83
CA HIS A 42 8.21 -16.57 12.28
C HIS A 42 7.47 -15.28 12.66
N GLY A 43 6.15 -15.23 12.39
CA GLY A 43 5.26 -14.08 12.61
C GLY A 43 4.90 -13.29 11.34
N ASP A 44 4.14 -12.21 11.52
CA ASP A 44 3.61 -11.40 10.41
C ASP A 44 4.73 -10.75 9.56
N ASP A 45 4.73 -11.04 8.26
CA ASP A 45 5.61 -10.37 7.29
C ASP A 45 5.30 -8.87 7.26
N PHE A 46 6.34 -8.03 7.44
CA PHE A 46 6.19 -6.58 7.54
C PHE A 46 5.53 -5.95 6.30
N ARG A 47 5.66 -6.57 5.11
CA ARG A 47 5.00 -6.10 3.88
C ARG A 47 3.49 -6.31 3.94
N VAL A 48 3.05 -7.41 4.55
CA VAL A 48 1.62 -7.70 4.78
C VAL A 48 1.06 -6.74 5.82
N VAL A 49 1.81 -6.46 6.88
CA VAL A 49 1.44 -5.44 7.88
C VAL A 49 1.27 -4.06 7.23
N ALA A 50 2.26 -3.62 6.43
CA ALA A 50 2.20 -2.35 5.72
C ALA A 50 1.02 -2.28 4.74
N LEU A 51 0.72 -3.38 4.04
CA LEU A 51 -0.43 -3.46 3.14
C LEU A 51 -1.76 -3.30 3.89
N ARG A 52 -1.94 -3.94 5.05
CA ARG A 52 -3.13 -3.76 5.90
C ARG A 52 -3.26 -2.32 6.40
N GLN A 53 -2.15 -1.69 6.78
CA GLN A 53 -2.12 -0.29 7.22
C GLN A 53 -2.45 0.69 6.07
N ALA A 54 -1.97 0.42 4.86
CA ALA A 54 -2.34 1.17 3.66
C ALA A 54 -3.84 1.09 3.35
N ILE A 55 -4.48 -0.07 3.54
CA ILE A 55 -5.95 -0.20 3.39
C ILE A 55 -6.67 0.69 4.40
N ALA A 56 -6.19 0.76 5.65
CA ALA A 56 -6.78 1.65 6.66
C ALA A 56 -6.69 3.13 6.26
N ILE A 57 -5.57 3.56 5.67
CA ILE A 57 -5.39 4.92 5.11
C ILE A 57 -6.43 5.21 4.02
N LEU A 58 -6.82 4.23 3.19
CA LEU A 58 -7.83 4.44 2.16
C LEU A 58 -9.22 4.71 2.76
N LEU A 59 -9.53 4.15 3.92
CA LEU A 59 -10.87 4.14 4.52
C LEU A 59 -11.12 5.30 5.51
N ASP A 60 -10.09 5.98 5.98
CA ASP A 60 -10.16 6.94 7.09
C ASP A 60 -10.83 8.31 6.79
N GLY A 61 -11.33 8.51 5.57
CA GLY A 61 -12.00 9.75 5.18
C GLY A 61 -11.09 10.93 4.83
N GLN A 62 -9.79 10.88 5.10
CA GLN A 62 -8.88 12.02 4.97
C GLN A 62 -8.43 12.27 3.51
N PRO A 63 -8.05 13.51 3.16
CA PRO A 63 -7.53 13.84 1.83
C PRO A 63 -6.14 13.22 1.57
N ASP A 64 -5.62 13.41 0.36
CA ASP A 64 -4.27 13.00 -0.05
C ASP A 64 -3.96 11.50 0.11
N ARG A 65 -4.98 10.64 0.04
CA ARG A 65 -4.83 9.18 0.21
C ARG A 65 -3.68 8.59 -0.60
N ALA A 66 -3.54 8.96 -1.88
CA ALA A 66 -2.47 8.46 -2.74
C ALA A 66 -1.07 8.81 -2.19
N ARG A 67 -0.86 10.07 -1.80
CA ARG A 67 0.39 10.52 -1.16
C ARG A 67 0.62 9.78 0.14
N ARG A 68 -0.39 9.70 1.00
CA ARG A 68 -0.28 9.06 2.31
C ARG A 68 0.03 7.56 2.23
N VAL A 69 -0.55 6.87 1.24
CA VAL A 69 -0.22 5.46 0.96
C VAL A 69 1.22 5.34 0.44
N LEU A 70 1.66 6.22 -0.47
CA LEU A 70 3.04 6.24 -0.94
C LEU A 70 4.01 6.45 0.24
N ASP A 71 3.78 7.51 1.02
CA ASP A 71 4.61 7.87 2.18
C ASP A 71 4.67 6.72 3.18
N HIS A 72 3.59 5.95 3.34
CA HIS A 72 3.57 4.79 4.22
C HIS A 72 4.51 3.66 3.79
N PHE A 73 4.73 3.49 2.47
CA PHE A 73 5.66 2.50 1.92
C PHE A 73 7.08 3.02 1.72
N SER A 74 7.28 4.34 1.82
CA SER A 74 8.58 4.98 1.60
C SER A 74 9.47 4.96 2.84
N ASP A 75 10.76 4.74 2.60
CA ASP A 75 11.80 5.10 3.55
C ASP A 75 12.03 6.62 3.49
N HIS A 76 11.95 7.28 4.64
CA HIS A 76 12.13 8.72 4.79
C HIS A 76 13.50 9.09 5.37
N THR A 77 14.39 8.11 5.59
CA THR A 77 15.75 8.39 6.05
C THR A 77 16.52 9.18 5.00
N THR A 78 17.29 10.16 5.49
CA THR A 78 18.10 11.02 4.64
C THR A 78 19.58 10.65 4.70
N GLU A 79 19.98 9.99 5.78
CA GLU A 79 21.31 9.44 5.98
C GLU A 79 21.45 8.13 5.19
N PRO A 80 22.40 8.04 4.24
CA PRO A 80 22.64 6.80 3.53
C PRO A 80 23.10 5.70 4.48
N ILE A 81 22.53 4.50 4.34
CA ILE A 81 23.06 3.33 5.03
C ILE A 81 24.46 2.97 4.50
N PRO A 82 25.39 2.47 5.34
CA PRO A 82 26.76 2.20 4.93
C PRO A 82 26.89 1.18 3.80
N THR A 83 25.95 0.24 3.71
CA THR A 83 25.91 -0.80 2.68
C THR A 83 24.47 -1.26 2.50
N ALA A 84 24.02 -1.38 1.25
CA ALA A 84 22.71 -1.92 0.95
C ALA A 84 22.66 -3.42 1.32
N PRO A 85 21.68 -3.86 2.14
CA PRO A 85 21.58 -5.25 2.57
C PRO A 85 21.26 -6.19 1.39
N MET A 86 20.62 -5.67 0.35
CA MET A 86 20.33 -6.37 -0.89
C MET A 86 20.15 -5.40 -2.06
N LYS A 87 20.20 -5.91 -3.30
CA LYS A 87 20.04 -5.11 -4.53
C LYS A 87 18.58 -4.78 -4.90
N GLY A 88 17.60 -5.30 -4.16
CA GLY A 88 16.18 -5.19 -4.49
C GLY A 88 15.42 -4.31 -3.49
N ALA A 89 14.45 -3.55 -3.99
CA ALA A 89 13.47 -2.88 -3.15
C ALA A 89 12.46 -3.90 -2.61
N LEU A 90 12.16 -3.84 -1.32
CA LEU A 90 11.17 -4.72 -0.67
C LEU A 90 9.73 -4.22 -0.81
N GLY A 91 9.56 -2.95 -1.19
CA GLY A 91 8.25 -2.32 -1.40
C GLY A 91 7.53 -1.88 -0.11
N ALA A 92 8.16 -2.04 1.05
CA ALA A 92 7.75 -1.51 2.35
C ALA A 92 9.00 -1.33 3.25
N VAL A 93 8.88 -0.57 4.33
CA VAL A 93 9.95 -0.38 5.32
C VAL A 93 9.91 -1.50 6.35
N ASP A 94 11.01 -2.26 6.51
CA ASP A 94 11.11 -3.24 7.60
C ASP A 94 11.44 -2.50 8.91
N PRO A 95 10.56 -2.52 9.93
CA PRO A 95 10.82 -1.83 11.19
C PRO A 95 12.01 -2.43 11.97
N ARG A 96 12.53 -3.60 11.57
CA ARG A 96 13.66 -4.29 12.20
C ARG A 96 15.00 -4.00 11.51
N GLY A 97 15.01 -3.24 10.42
CA GLY A 97 16.25 -2.87 9.73
C GLY A 97 15.99 -2.26 8.35
N GLY A 98 15.68 -0.97 8.34
CA GLY A 98 15.93 -0.08 7.20
C GLY A 98 17.41 0.30 7.15
#